data_AF-A0A9D6Z034-F1
#
_entry.id   AF-A0A9D6Z034-F1
#
_cell.length_a   1.000
_cell.length_b   1.000
_cell.length_c   1.000
_cell.angle_alpha   90.00
_cell.angle_beta   90.00
_cell.angle_gamma   90.00
#
_symmetry.space_group_name_H-M   'P 1'
#
loop_
_entity.id
_entity.type
_entity.pdbx_description
1 polymer ?
#
loop_
_entity_poly.entity_id
_entity_poly.type
_entity_poly.pdbx_seq_one_letter_code
_entity_poly.pdbx_strand_id
1 'polypeptide(L)'
;MKIDLTDADRKKITEGIREKYGKVAVAPEGLFSYPTGRAGLKALNYDADIVRSLPEAVLSSFCGVGNPFSLGAIREGESILDIGCG
;
A
#
# COMPACT_ATOMS: atom_id res chain seq x y z
N MET A 1 13.18 1.06 23.62
CA MET A 1 13.34 -0.41 23.69
C MET A 1 14.10 -0.85 22.44
N LYS A 2 15.36 -1.30 22.57
CA LYS A 2 16.08 -1.88 21.42
C LYS A 2 15.59 -3.32 21.28
N ILE A 3 15.06 -3.66 20.12
CA ILE A 3 14.72 -5.04 19.79
C ILE A 3 15.98 -5.63 19.17
N ASP A 4 16.68 -6.48 19.92
CA ASP A 4 17.82 -7.23 19.39
C ASP A 4 17.29 -8.45 18.63
N LEU A 5 17.15 -8.29 17.32
CA LEU A 5 16.74 -9.36 16.41
C LEU A 5 17.96 -10.21 16.05
N THR A 6 17.87 -11.51 16.32
CA THR A 6 18.88 -12.47 15.83
C THR A 6 18.79 -12.62 14.31
N ASP A 7 19.82 -13.18 13.68
CA ASP A 7 19.79 -13.48 12.25
C ASP A 7 18.67 -14.47 11.88
N ALA A 8 18.37 -15.42 12.78
CA ALA A 8 17.26 -16.34 12.60
C ALA A 8 15.90 -15.61 12.63
N ASP A 9 15.72 -14.64 13.53
CA ASP A 9 14.51 -13.82 13.58
C ASP A 9 14.37 -12.99 12.31
N ARG A 10 15.44 -12.35 11.86
CA ARG A 10 15.46 -11.55 10.62
C ARG A 10 15.10 -12.39 9.41
N LYS A 11 15.64 -13.61 9.31
CA LYS A 11 15.32 -14.56 8.24
C LYS A 11 13.83 -14.90 8.27
N LYS A 12 13.30 -15.30 9.43
CA LYS A 12 11.88 -15.65 9.60
C LYS A 12 10.94 -14.49 9.24
N ILE A 13 11.27 -13.27 9.68
CA ILE A 13 10.51 -12.06 9.35
C ILE A 13 10.53 -11.82 7.84
N THR A 14 11.70 -11.91 7.21
CA THR A 14 11.85 -11.67 5.77
C THR A 14 11.06 -12.70 4.96
N GLU A 15 11.13 -13.97 5.32
CA GLU A 15 10.38 -15.04 4.67
C GLU A 15 8.86 -14.85 4.83
N GLY A 16 8.39 -14.53 6.04
CA GLY A 16 6.96 -14.28 6.28
C GLY A 16 6.43 -13.05 5.54
N ILE A 17 7.22 -11.97 5.46
CA ILE A 17 6.86 -10.77 4.66
C ILE A 17 6.77 -11.15 3.18
N ARG A 18 7.79 -11.82 2.63
CA ARG A 18 7.81 -12.24 1.22
C ARG A 18 6.64 -13.14 0.87
N GLU A 19 6.32 -14.12 1.72
CA GLU A 19 5.18 -15.01 1.51
C GLU A 19 3.86 -14.24 1.49
N LYS A 20 3.64 -13.35 2.47
CA LYS A 20 2.42 -12.55 2.54
C LYS A 20 2.27 -11.66 1.31
N TYR A 21 3.29 -10.87 0.98
CA TYR A 21 3.20 -9.92 -0.13
C TYR A 21 3.22 -10.61 -1.50
N GLY A 22 3.82 -11.79 -1.62
CA GLY A 22 3.67 -12.63 -2.81
C GLY A 22 2.21 -13.03 -3.06
N LYS A 23 1.44 -13.32 -2.01
CA LYS A 23 -0.01 -13.58 -2.11
C LYS A 23 -0.79 -12.30 -2.48
N VAL A 24 -0.46 -11.18 -1.83
CA VAL A 24 -1.08 -9.87 -2.11
C VAL A 24 -0.90 -9.44 -3.57
N ALA A 25 0.28 -9.68 -4.15
CA ALA A 25 0.58 -9.34 -5.55
C ALA A 25 -0.29 -10.10 -6.57
N VAL A 26 -0.86 -11.25 -6.18
CA VAL A 26 -1.80 -12.02 -7.01
C VAL A 26 -3.24 -11.57 -6.78
N ALA A 27 -3.65 -11.48 -5.50
CA ALA A 27 -5.00 -11.12 -5.10
C ALA A 27 -5.00 -10.59 -3.64
N PRO A 28 -5.29 -9.30 -3.39
CA PRO A 28 -5.31 -8.73 -2.04
C PRO A 28 -6.58 -9.07 -1.24
N GLU A 29 -7.62 -9.64 -1.87
CA GLU A 29 -8.93 -9.86 -1.25
C GLU A 29 -8.85 -10.79 -0.03
N GLY A 30 -9.40 -10.35 1.10
CA GLY A 30 -9.44 -11.13 2.34
C GLY A 30 -8.09 -11.25 3.06
N LEU A 31 -7.01 -10.67 2.55
CA LEU A 31 -5.68 -10.69 3.20
C LEU A 31 -5.50 -9.57 4.23
N PHE A 32 -6.46 -8.66 4.33
CA PHE A 32 -6.44 -7.49 5.20
C PHE A 32 -7.75 -7.37 5.97
N SER A 33 -7.64 -6.85 7.20
CA SER A 33 -8.80 -6.57 8.06
C SER A 33 -9.46 -5.20 7.79
N TYR A 34 -8.95 -4.46 6.80
CA TYR A 34 -9.44 -3.15 6.40
C TYR A 34 -9.90 -3.18 4.93
N PRO A 35 -10.75 -2.23 4.51
CA PRO A 35 -11.20 -2.17 3.11
C PRO A 35 -10.03 -1.96 2.15
N THR A 36 -9.96 -2.79 1.12
CA THR A 36 -9.02 -2.66 0.00
C THR A 36 -9.75 -2.21 -1.26
N GLY A 37 -9.00 -2.02 -2.33
CA GLY A 37 -9.45 -1.58 -3.63
C GLY A 37 -10.15 -0.22 -3.61
N ARG A 38 -11.20 -0.08 -4.43
CA ARG A 38 -12.05 1.14 -4.49
C ARG A 38 -12.65 1.52 -3.14
N ALA A 39 -13.04 0.53 -2.33
CA ALA A 39 -13.60 0.78 -1.00
C ALA A 39 -12.55 1.39 -0.06
N GLY A 40 -11.31 0.90 -0.12
CA GLY A 40 -10.17 1.46 0.60
C GLY A 40 -9.85 2.90 0.21
N LEU A 41 -9.70 3.17 -1.10
CA LEU A 41 -9.45 4.52 -1.62
C LEU A 41 -10.52 5.52 -1.16
N LYS A 42 -11.81 5.11 -1.22
CA LYS A 42 -12.92 5.94 -0.74
C LYS A 42 -12.86 6.16 0.77
N ALA A 43 -12.59 5.12 1.55
CA ALA A 43 -12.47 5.23 3.01
C ALA A 43 -11.31 6.14 3.45
N LEU A 44 -10.26 6.24 2.62
CA LEU A 44 -9.08 7.08 2.84
C LEU A 44 -9.21 8.49 2.21
N ASN A 45 -10.40 8.85 1.73
CA ASN A 45 -10.71 10.16 1.14
C ASN A 45 -9.79 10.55 -0.03
N TYR A 46 -9.45 9.60 -0.91
CA TYR A 46 -8.81 9.94 -2.17
C TYR A 46 -9.76 10.78 -3.03
N ASP A 47 -9.20 11.72 -3.78
CA ASP A 47 -9.94 12.55 -4.71
C ASP A 47 -10.67 11.66 -5.75
N ALA A 48 -11.97 11.88 -5.92
CA ALA A 48 -12.82 11.05 -6.76
C ALA A 48 -12.46 11.15 -8.25
N ASP A 49 -11.96 12.30 -8.70
CA ASP A 49 -11.54 12.51 -10.07
C ASP A 49 -10.23 11.76 -10.36
N ILE A 50 -9.28 11.77 -9.39
CA ILE A 50 -8.08 10.92 -9.45
C ILE A 50 -8.49 9.45 -9.53
N VAL A 51 -9.33 8.98 -8.61
CA VAL A 51 -9.79 7.58 -8.58
C VAL A 51 -10.48 7.18 -9.89
N ARG A 52 -11.26 8.07 -10.51
CA ARG A 52 -11.94 7.81 -11.79
C ARG A 52 -10.98 7.73 -12.98
N SER A 53 -9.83 8.40 -12.91
CA SER A 53 -8.82 8.39 -13.97
C SER A 53 -7.92 7.16 -13.98
N LEU A 54 -7.88 6.39 -12.88
CA LEU A 54 -7.02 5.22 -12.74
C LEU A 54 -7.59 3.99 -13.47
N PRO A 55 -6.73 3.11 -14.02
CA PRO A 55 -7.16 1.82 -14.57
C PRO A 55 -7.80 0.92 -13.49
N GLU A 56 -8.79 0.11 -13.88
CA GLU A 56 -9.47 -0.79 -12.92
C GLU A 56 -8.50 -1.73 -12.21
N ALA A 57 -7.49 -2.24 -12.91
CA ALA A 57 -6.50 -3.14 -12.32
C ALA A 57 -5.70 -2.50 -11.16
N VAL A 58 -5.44 -1.18 -11.23
CA VAL A 58 -4.79 -0.42 -10.15
C VAL A 58 -5.75 -0.22 -8.98
N LEU A 59 -7.02 0.03 -9.30
CA LEU A 59 -8.06 0.24 -8.30
C LEU A 59 -8.41 -1.04 -7.55
N SER A 60 -8.38 -2.21 -8.20
CA SER A 60 -8.64 -3.49 -7.55
C SER A 60 -7.47 -3.96 -6.70
N SER A 61 -6.23 -3.66 -7.10
CA SER A 61 -5.03 -4.10 -6.37
C SER A 61 -4.68 -3.23 -5.16
N PHE A 62 -5.30 -2.06 -5.00
CA PHE A 62 -4.98 -1.13 -3.91
C PHE A 62 -5.15 -1.79 -2.53
N CYS A 63 -4.09 -1.84 -1.75
CA CYS A 63 -4.11 -2.31 -0.36
C CYS A 63 -3.44 -1.33 0.62
N GLY A 64 -3.40 -0.04 0.26
CA GLY A 64 -2.83 1.00 1.11
C GLY A 64 -3.68 1.30 2.34
N VAL A 65 -3.05 1.86 3.37
CA VAL A 65 -3.68 2.22 4.65
C VAL A 65 -3.74 3.73 4.90
N GLY A 66 -3.32 4.53 3.94
CA GLY A 66 -3.23 5.99 4.07
C GLY A 66 -3.39 6.69 2.72
N ASN A 67 -3.55 8.01 2.77
CA ASN A 67 -3.61 8.87 1.60
C ASN A 67 -2.49 9.92 1.68
N PRO A 68 -1.39 9.79 0.91
CA PRO A 68 -0.26 10.71 1.00
C PRO A 68 -0.61 12.14 0.53
N PHE A 69 -1.64 12.31 -0.30
CA PHE A 69 -2.08 13.63 -0.77
C PHE A 69 -2.74 14.47 0.33
N SER A 70 -3.06 13.88 1.50
CA SER A 70 -3.53 14.64 2.65
C SER A 70 -2.45 15.57 3.25
N LEU A 71 -1.18 15.38 2.87
CA LEU A 71 -0.06 16.19 3.34
C LEU A 71 0.07 17.53 2.60
N GLY A 72 -0.63 17.70 1.48
CA GLY A 72 -0.60 18.90 0.66
C GLY A 72 -0.45 18.60 -0.83
N ALA A 73 -0.62 19.62 -1.65
CA ALA A 73 -0.46 19.51 -3.09
C ALA A 73 1.01 19.35 -3.48
N ILE A 74 1.28 18.43 -4.39
CA ILE A 74 2.56 18.31 -5.10
C ILE A 74 2.65 19.46 -6.10
N ARG A 75 3.81 20.13 -6.14
CA ARG A 75 4.05 21.30 -6.99
C ARG A 75 4.90 20.94 -8.20
N GLU A 76 4.76 21.75 -9.25
CA GLU A 76 5.60 21.62 -10.43
C GLU A 76 7.08 21.80 -10.06
N GLY A 77 7.94 20.93 -10.61
CA GLY A 77 9.37 20.89 -10.32
C GLY A 77 9.77 20.06 -9.10
N GLU A 78 8.81 19.56 -8.30
CA GLU A 78 9.12 18.64 -7.20
C GLU A 78 9.46 17.23 -7.70
N SER A 79 10.31 16.52 -6.94
CA SER A 79 10.66 15.12 -7.19
C SER A 79 10.01 14.24 -6.13
N ILE A 80 9.34 13.17 -6.55
CA ILE A 80 8.57 12.28 -5.68
C ILE A 80 9.20 10.88 -5.68
N LEU A 81 9.38 10.32 -4.49
CA LEU A 81 9.77 8.93 -4.28
C LEU A 81 8.63 8.21 -3.55
N ASP A 82 8.04 7.21 -4.20
CA ASP A 82 7.04 6.34 -3.60
C ASP A 82 7.68 5.01 -3.19
N ILE A 83 7.78 4.76 -1.89
CA ILE A 83 8.39 3.55 -1.33
C ILE A 83 7.30 2.54 -1.04
N GLY A 84 7.26 1.47 -1.82
CA GLY A 84 6.20 0.48 -1.76
C GLY A 84 5.00 0.84 -2.64
N CYS A 85 5.27 1.34 -3.85
CA CYS A 85 4.27 1.73 -4.85
C CYS A 85 3.40 0.57 -5.38
N GLY A 86 3.76 -0.67 -5.06
CA GLY A 86 3.10 -1.88 -5.55
C GLY A 86 4.03 -2.80 -6.31
#